data_AF-A0A520KBW6-F1
#
_entry.id   AF-A0A520KBW6-F1
#
_cell.length_a   1.000
_cell.length_b   1.000
_cell.length_c   1.000
_cell.angle_alpha   90.00
_cell.angle_beta   90.00
_cell.angle_gamma   90.00
#
_symmetry.space_group_name_H-M   'P 1'
#
loop_
_entity.id
_entity.type
_entity.pdbx_description
1 polymer ?
#
loop_
_entity_poly.entity_id
_entity_poly.type
_entity_poly.pdbx_seq_one_letter_code
_entity_poly.pdbx_strand_id
1 'polypeptide(L)'
;MKIALLDPVTRHDIERQLDLDVTFTVKHEDRYTIVDFEGEDEEVMYNYLATTYRVGHPLSELTLSVYTGKLVDVGKVGFGLYCDIGSDTDALIPLHALREAFGGQWSTRDYIAHYGLVEGLCIDVELTKVEVGTERVWARPSAEWMERYLIDGTILIAGTRRSELEGAIANSPFARSLTIIRICEASFALRCAEGIDPPGIVAYFGKRLHSARFGIVGDY
;
A
#
# COMPACT_ATOMS: atom_id res chain seq x y z
N MET A 1 -21.37 -8.38 13.37
CA MET A 1 -20.73 -8.42 12.03
C MET A 1 -19.24 -8.82 12.11
N LYS A 2 -18.57 -9.09 10.98
CA LYS A 2 -17.16 -9.51 10.89
C LYS A 2 -16.42 -8.75 9.79
N ILE A 3 -15.15 -8.42 10.01
CA ILE A 3 -14.26 -7.86 8.99
C ILE A 3 -12.87 -8.49 9.11
N ALA A 4 -12.25 -8.84 7.98
CA ALA A 4 -10.85 -9.26 7.94
C ALA A 4 -10.00 -8.05 7.55
N LEU A 5 -8.98 -7.71 8.33
CA LEU A 5 -8.10 -6.57 8.10
C LEU A 5 -6.70 -7.05 7.75
N LEU A 6 -6.09 -6.50 6.71
CA LEU A 6 -4.73 -6.86 6.26
C LEU A 6 -3.64 -6.11 6.98
N ASP A 7 -4.00 -4.99 7.59
CA ASP A 7 -3.10 -4.22 8.41
C ASP A 7 -3.18 -4.75 9.85
N PRO A 8 -2.05 -4.85 10.57
CA PRO A 8 -2.07 -5.27 11.97
C PRO A 8 -2.78 -4.20 12.80
N VAL A 9 -3.95 -4.56 13.33
CA VAL A 9 -4.75 -3.70 14.20
C VAL A 9 -4.69 -4.24 15.62
N THR A 10 -4.27 -3.42 16.58
CA THR A 10 -4.31 -3.82 17.99
C THR A 10 -5.66 -3.46 18.61
N ARG A 11 -6.00 -4.16 19.69
CA ARG A 11 -7.18 -3.81 20.51
C ARG A 11 -7.16 -2.33 20.93
N HIS A 12 -5.98 -1.79 21.25
CA HIS A 12 -5.82 -0.40 21.65
C HIS A 12 -6.13 0.60 20.52
N ASP A 13 -5.86 0.23 19.27
CA ASP A 13 -6.14 1.08 18.11
C ASP A 13 -7.66 1.21 17.89
N ILE A 14 -8.42 0.15 18.18
CA ILE A 14 -9.87 0.11 18.09
C ILE A 14 -10.51 0.81 19.31
N GLU A 15 -10.06 0.53 20.53
CA GLU A 15 -10.62 1.12 21.78
C GLU A 15 -10.47 2.64 21.86
N ARG A 16 -9.51 3.23 21.14
CA ARG A 16 -9.37 4.69 21.06
C ARG A 16 -10.46 5.38 20.26
N GLN A 17 -11.24 4.64 19.46
CA GLN A 17 -12.42 5.16 18.79
C GLN A 17 -13.58 5.17 19.80
N LEU A 18 -13.57 6.21 20.63
CA LEU A 18 -14.52 6.44 21.71
C LEU A 18 -15.95 6.61 21.18
N ASP A 19 -16.91 6.07 21.94
CA ASP A 19 -18.37 6.23 21.85
C ASP A 19 -19.16 5.32 20.91
N LEU A 20 -18.59 4.21 20.43
CA LEU A 20 -19.36 3.17 19.74
C LEU A 20 -19.83 2.10 20.74
N ASP A 21 -21.13 1.81 20.80
CA ASP A 21 -21.69 0.72 21.60
C ASP A 21 -21.53 -0.61 20.87
N VAL A 22 -20.30 -1.13 20.90
CA VAL A 22 -19.92 -2.39 20.26
C VAL A 22 -18.96 -3.15 21.16
N THR A 23 -19.28 -4.42 21.37
CA THR A 23 -18.32 -5.41 21.87
C THR A 23 -17.57 -6.01 20.70
N PHE A 24 -16.27 -6.25 20.84
CA PHE A 24 -15.47 -6.82 19.75
C PHE A 24 -14.39 -7.77 20.24
N THR A 25 -13.96 -8.64 19.34
CA THR A 25 -12.81 -9.53 19.51
C THR A 25 -11.85 -9.37 18.34
N VAL A 26 -10.55 -9.47 18.62
CA VAL A 26 -9.49 -9.35 17.63
C VAL A 26 -8.73 -10.67 17.60
N LYS A 27 -8.69 -11.32 16.43
CA LYS A 27 -7.93 -12.55 16.21
C LYS A 27 -6.89 -12.32 15.12
N HIS A 28 -5.63 -12.56 15.44
CA HIS A 28 -4.55 -12.50 14.47
C HIS A 28 -4.35 -13.87 13.83
N GLU A 29 -4.40 -13.91 12.50
CA GLU A 29 -4.07 -15.04 11.65
C GLU A 29 -2.81 -14.68 10.82
N ASP A 30 -2.22 -15.64 10.12
CA ASP A 30 -0.94 -15.45 9.43
C ASP A 30 -0.97 -14.31 8.38
N ARG A 31 -2.12 -14.07 7.75
CA ARG A 31 -2.29 -13.07 6.68
C ARG A 31 -3.25 -11.93 6.99
N TYR A 32 -4.04 -12.05 8.06
CA TYR A 32 -5.10 -11.08 8.35
C TYR A 32 -5.43 -11.04 9.84
N THR A 33 -5.98 -9.92 10.28
CA THR A 33 -6.58 -9.75 11.60
C THR A 33 -8.09 -9.78 11.43
N ILE A 34 -8.75 -10.79 11.98
CA ILE A 34 -10.21 -10.82 12.06
C ILE A 34 -10.64 -9.93 13.22
N VAL A 35 -11.56 -9.01 12.93
CA VAL A 35 -12.32 -8.30 13.96
C VAL A 35 -13.78 -8.75 13.86
N ASP A 36 -14.25 -9.45 14.89
CA ASP A 36 -15.65 -9.80 15.07
C ASP A 36 -16.25 -8.81 16.08
N PHE A 37 -17.38 -8.19 15.77
CA PHE A 37 -18.01 -7.19 16.63
C PHE A 37 -19.53 -7.29 16.61
N GLU A 38 -20.17 -6.94 17.72
CA GLU A 38 -21.62 -7.00 17.94
C GLU A 38 -22.07 -5.85 18.84
N GLY A 39 -23.14 -5.15 18.45
CA GLY A 39 -23.67 -4.00 19.17
C GLY A 39 -24.54 -3.10 18.29
N GLU A 40 -25.04 -2.00 18.85
CA GLU A 40 -25.92 -1.04 18.13
C GLU A 40 -25.18 -0.31 17.00
N ASP A 41 -23.87 -0.12 17.15
CA ASP A 41 -23.03 0.63 16.20
C ASP A 41 -22.19 -0.26 15.26
N GLU A 42 -22.59 -1.51 15.01
CA GLU A 42 -21.78 -2.44 14.21
C GLU A 42 -21.52 -1.94 12.78
N GLU A 43 -22.49 -1.33 12.10
CA GLU A 43 -22.28 -0.77 10.75
C GLU A 43 -21.29 0.40 10.74
N VAL A 44 -21.33 1.25 11.78
CA VAL A 44 -20.42 2.39 11.93
C VAL A 44 -19.00 1.89 12.15
N MET A 45 -18.82 0.91 13.03
CA MET A 45 -17.55 0.24 13.27
C MET A 45 -16.98 -0.35 11.98
N TYR A 46 -17.80 -1.06 11.21
CA TYR A 46 -17.35 -1.64 9.94
C TYR A 46 -16.89 -0.60 8.94
N ASN A 47 -17.70 0.45 8.71
CA ASN A 47 -17.34 1.48 7.76
C ASN A 47 -16.06 2.22 8.18
N TYR A 48 -15.91 2.47 9.49
CA TYR A 48 -14.67 3.02 10.02
C TYR A 48 -13.48 2.10 9.74
N LEU A 49 -13.57 0.81 10.10
CA LEU A 49 -12.49 -0.15 9.90
C LEU A 49 -12.18 -0.34 8.41
N ALA A 50 -13.20 -0.43 7.56
CA ALA A 50 -13.05 -0.60 6.11
C ALA A 50 -12.46 0.63 5.41
N THR A 51 -12.71 1.83 5.94
CA THR A 51 -12.12 3.07 5.41
C THR A 51 -10.72 3.32 5.96
N THR A 52 -10.45 2.86 7.18
CA THR A 52 -9.19 3.11 7.89
C THR A 52 -8.12 2.09 7.55
N TYR A 53 -8.52 0.83 7.41
CA TYR A 53 -7.66 -0.33 7.23
C TYR A 53 -8.04 -1.07 5.96
N ARG A 54 -7.07 -1.79 5.38
CA ARG A 54 -7.35 -2.63 4.21
C ARG A 54 -8.16 -3.86 4.62
N VAL A 55 -9.24 -4.10 3.90
CA VAL A 55 -10.15 -5.23 4.13
C VAL A 55 -9.73 -6.40 3.26
N GLY A 56 -9.60 -7.57 3.87
CA GLY A 56 -9.44 -8.83 3.15
C GLY A 56 -10.77 -9.39 2.69
N HIS A 57 -10.80 -9.95 1.49
CA HIS A 57 -11.97 -10.56 0.88
C HIS A 57 -11.62 -11.97 0.39
N PRO A 58 -12.42 -13.00 0.73
CA PRO A 58 -12.21 -14.31 0.16
C PRO A 58 -12.31 -14.25 -1.37
N LEU A 59 -11.61 -15.15 -2.05
CA LEU A 59 -11.49 -15.11 -3.51
C LEU A 59 -12.85 -15.10 -4.23
N SER A 60 -13.86 -15.77 -3.66
CA SER A 60 -15.24 -15.84 -4.17
C SER A 60 -16.00 -14.51 -4.10
N GLU A 61 -15.54 -13.56 -3.30
CA GLU A 61 -16.17 -12.25 -3.09
C GLU A 61 -15.46 -11.13 -3.86
N LEU A 62 -14.33 -11.43 -4.52
CA LEU A 62 -13.65 -10.45 -5.37
C LEU A 62 -14.51 -10.07 -6.57
N THR A 63 -14.57 -8.77 -6.85
CA THR A 63 -15.24 -8.19 -8.01
C THR A 63 -14.22 -7.54 -8.93
N LEU A 64 -14.57 -7.29 -10.19
CA LEU A 64 -13.73 -6.53 -11.12
C LEU A 64 -13.79 -5.02 -10.79
N SER A 65 -13.21 -4.68 -9.64
CA SER A 65 -13.19 -3.34 -9.04
C SER A 65 -11.75 -2.94 -8.72
N VAL A 66 -11.58 -1.73 -8.16
CA VAL A 66 -10.29 -1.26 -7.66
C VAL A 66 -10.11 -1.72 -6.21
N TYR A 67 -8.93 -2.26 -5.89
CA TYR A 67 -8.52 -2.68 -4.56
C TYR A 67 -7.17 -2.05 -4.21
N THR A 68 -7.02 -1.58 -2.98
CA THR A 68 -5.71 -1.18 -2.45
C THR A 68 -4.99 -2.40 -1.93
N GLY A 69 -3.90 -2.78 -2.58
CA GLY A 69 -3.05 -3.89 -2.16
C GLY A 69 -1.63 -3.44 -1.82
N LYS A 70 -0.79 -4.40 -1.45
CA LYS A 70 0.62 -4.20 -1.11
C LYS A 70 1.50 -4.98 -2.06
N LEU A 71 2.47 -4.31 -2.67
CA LEU A 71 3.44 -4.98 -3.53
C LEU A 71 4.25 -5.99 -2.73
N VAL A 72 4.26 -7.23 -3.20
CA VAL A 72 5.02 -8.34 -2.63
C VAL A 72 5.91 -8.98 -3.69
N ASP A 73 7.01 -9.60 -3.26
CA ASP A 73 7.98 -10.26 -4.14
C ASP A 73 8.54 -9.37 -5.26
N VAL A 74 8.73 -8.08 -4.95
CA VAL A 74 9.16 -7.06 -5.91
C VAL A 74 10.55 -7.40 -6.44
N GLY A 75 10.65 -7.58 -7.75
CA GLY A 75 11.90 -7.90 -8.44
C GLY A 75 12.37 -9.35 -8.31
N LYS A 76 11.60 -10.22 -7.63
CA LYS A 76 11.92 -11.65 -7.51
C LYS A 76 11.53 -12.46 -8.75
N VAL A 77 10.57 -11.97 -9.53
CA VAL A 77 10.12 -12.59 -10.79
C VAL A 77 10.23 -11.61 -11.96
N GLY A 78 10.38 -12.14 -13.18
CA GLY A 78 10.58 -11.34 -14.39
C GLY A 78 9.32 -11.12 -15.24
N PHE A 79 8.18 -11.70 -14.87
CA PHE A 79 6.96 -11.70 -15.69
C PHE A 79 5.86 -10.77 -15.19
N GLY A 80 6.07 -10.05 -14.09
CA GLY A 80 5.07 -9.18 -13.49
C GLY A 80 5.39 -8.80 -12.04
N LEU A 81 4.43 -8.16 -11.38
CA LEU A 81 4.45 -7.84 -9.95
C LEU A 81 3.33 -8.58 -9.24
N TYR A 82 3.55 -8.97 -7.99
CA TYR A 82 2.48 -9.46 -7.13
C TYR A 82 2.01 -8.35 -6.20
N CYS A 83 0.70 -8.31 -5.98
CA CYS A 83 0.04 -7.37 -5.10
C CYS A 83 -0.87 -8.16 -4.15
N ASP A 84 -0.52 -8.18 -2.88
CA ASP A 84 -1.36 -8.70 -1.82
C ASP A 84 -2.54 -7.74 -1.61
N ILE A 85 -3.69 -8.12 -2.16
CA ILE A 85 -4.98 -7.42 -2.05
C ILE A 85 -5.83 -7.94 -0.89
N GLY A 86 -5.28 -8.83 -0.06
CA GLY A 86 -5.99 -9.40 1.06
C GLY A 86 -6.95 -10.53 0.75
N SER A 87 -6.68 -11.25 -0.32
CA SER A 87 -7.41 -12.47 -0.63
C SER A 87 -6.55 -13.70 -0.32
N ASP A 88 -7.12 -14.87 -0.56
CA ASP A 88 -6.41 -16.15 -0.40
C ASP A 88 -5.19 -16.24 -1.33
N THR A 89 -5.22 -15.49 -2.44
CA THR A 89 -4.12 -15.34 -3.40
C THR A 89 -3.77 -13.88 -3.66
N ASP A 90 -2.49 -13.64 -3.96
CA ASP A 90 -2.01 -12.34 -4.43
C ASP A 90 -2.48 -12.11 -5.89
N ALA A 91 -2.77 -10.85 -6.21
CA ALA A 91 -3.07 -10.43 -7.57
C ALA A 91 -1.77 -10.29 -8.39
N LEU A 92 -1.74 -10.90 -9.57
CA LEU A 92 -0.65 -10.72 -10.52
C LEU A 92 -0.91 -9.50 -11.41
N ILE A 93 0.04 -8.59 -11.45
CA ILE A 93 0.13 -7.52 -12.45
C ILE A 93 1.14 -7.99 -13.52
N PRO A 94 0.67 -8.61 -14.60
CA PRO A 94 1.57 -9.20 -15.59
C PRO A 94 2.31 -8.12 -16.38
N LEU A 95 3.48 -8.47 -16.93
CA LEU A 95 4.32 -7.53 -17.69
C LEU A 95 3.60 -6.85 -18.86
N HIS A 96 2.66 -7.54 -19.52
CA HIS A 96 1.87 -6.90 -20.58
C HIS A 96 0.97 -5.79 -20.04
N ALA A 97 0.39 -5.95 -18.84
CA ALA A 97 -0.41 -4.92 -18.19
C ALA A 97 0.45 -3.75 -17.70
N LEU A 98 1.69 -4.01 -17.25
CA LEU A 98 2.65 -2.94 -16.94
C LEU A 98 2.98 -2.12 -18.19
N ARG A 99 3.24 -2.78 -19.33
CA ARG A 99 3.52 -2.10 -20.60
C ARG A 99 2.35 -1.28 -21.11
N GLU A 100 1.13 -1.76 -20.89
CA GLU A 100 -0.08 -1.04 -21.27
C GLU A 100 -0.32 0.18 -20.35
N ALA A 101 -0.12 0.01 -19.04
CA ALA A 101 -0.36 1.05 -18.03
C ALA A 101 0.70 2.16 -18.05
N PHE A 102 1.98 1.79 -18.11
CA PHE A 102 3.11 2.73 -18.05
C PHE A 102 3.61 3.17 -19.42
N GLY A 103 3.24 2.45 -20.49
CA GLY A 103 3.85 2.60 -21.80
C GLY A 103 5.24 1.97 -21.88
N GLY A 104 5.84 2.02 -23.08
CA GLY A 104 7.17 1.46 -23.33
C GLY A 104 7.21 -0.05 -23.52
N GLN A 105 8.41 -0.58 -23.76
CA GLN A 105 8.67 -2.03 -23.92
C GLN A 105 9.84 -2.43 -23.01
N TRP A 106 9.69 -2.17 -21.72
CA TRP A 106 10.73 -2.46 -20.74
C TRP A 106 10.55 -3.84 -20.11
N SER A 107 11.56 -4.26 -19.33
CA SER A 107 11.44 -5.41 -18.44
C SER A 107 10.73 -5.02 -17.15
N THR A 108 10.20 -5.99 -16.40
CA THR A 108 9.61 -5.73 -15.07
C THR A 108 10.60 -5.01 -14.14
N ARG A 109 11.90 -5.36 -14.21
CA ARG A 109 12.94 -4.75 -13.37
C ARG A 109 13.13 -3.27 -13.69
N ASP A 110 13.07 -2.91 -14.96
CA ASP A 110 13.23 -1.52 -15.39
C ASP A 110 12.00 -0.70 -14.97
N TYR A 111 10.78 -1.25 -15.07
CA TYR A 111 9.58 -0.61 -14.52
C TYR A 111 9.69 -0.40 -13.00
N ILE A 112 10.16 -1.41 -12.27
CA ILE A 112 10.38 -1.32 -10.82
C ILE A 112 11.34 -0.17 -10.49
N ALA A 113 12.47 -0.10 -11.20
CA ALA A 113 13.49 0.90 -10.96
C ALA A 113 12.99 2.31 -11.32
N HIS A 114 12.45 2.47 -12.53
CA HIS A 114 12.01 3.77 -13.04
C HIS A 114 10.83 4.36 -12.25
N TYR A 115 9.91 3.53 -11.76
CA TYR A 115 8.76 4.02 -10.99
C TYR A 115 8.97 3.93 -9.48
N GLY A 116 10.19 3.63 -9.01
CA GLY A 116 10.50 3.56 -7.59
C GLY A 116 9.63 2.55 -6.82
N LEU A 117 9.19 1.47 -7.48
CA LEU A 117 8.31 0.48 -6.86
C LEU A 117 9.12 -0.36 -5.88
N VAL A 118 8.72 -0.37 -4.61
CA VAL A 118 9.44 -1.10 -3.56
C VAL A 118 8.57 -2.13 -2.89
N GLU A 119 9.22 -3.18 -2.38
CA GLU A 119 8.57 -4.22 -1.59
C GLU A 119 7.82 -3.59 -0.41
N GLY A 120 6.54 -3.90 -0.33
CA GLY A 120 5.63 -3.43 0.71
C GLY A 120 4.94 -2.09 0.43
N LEU A 121 5.15 -1.48 -0.73
CA LEU A 121 4.44 -0.28 -1.15
C LEU A 121 2.96 -0.58 -1.41
N CYS A 122 2.08 0.20 -0.81
CA CYS A 122 0.66 0.15 -1.12
C CYS A 122 0.39 0.77 -2.49
N ILE A 123 -0.38 0.06 -3.32
CA ILE A 123 -0.82 0.55 -4.62
C ILE A 123 -2.29 0.21 -4.83
N ASP A 124 -3.00 1.03 -5.60
CA ASP A 124 -4.33 0.66 -6.06
C ASP A 124 -4.22 -0.13 -7.37
N VAL A 125 -4.90 -1.27 -7.43
CA VAL A 125 -4.96 -2.14 -8.60
C VAL A 125 -6.40 -2.35 -9.03
N GLU A 126 -6.63 -2.37 -10.33
CA GLU A 126 -7.91 -2.75 -10.91
C GLU A 126 -7.85 -4.23 -11.28
N LEU A 127 -8.76 -5.04 -10.72
CA LEU A 127 -8.82 -6.45 -11.05
C LEU A 127 -9.40 -6.62 -12.45
N THR A 128 -8.66 -7.30 -13.32
CA THR A 128 -9.04 -7.54 -14.72
C THR A 128 -9.60 -8.94 -14.93
N LYS A 129 -9.25 -9.88 -14.05
CA LYS A 129 -9.75 -11.26 -14.11
C LYS A 129 -9.60 -11.97 -12.76
N VAL A 130 -10.62 -12.74 -12.39
CA VAL A 130 -10.62 -13.60 -11.19
C VAL A 130 -11.04 -15.01 -11.60
N GLU A 131 -10.22 -16.01 -11.28
CA GLU A 131 -10.48 -17.44 -11.51
C GLU A 131 -10.43 -18.21 -10.19
N VAL A 132 -11.61 -18.46 -9.61
CA VAL A 132 -11.75 -19.16 -8.32
C VAL A 132 -11.19 -20.58 -8.38
N GLY A 133 -11.48 -21.34 -9.46
CA GLY A 133 -11.09 -22.75 -9.55
C GLY A 133 -9.58 -23.00 -9.64
N THR A 134 -8.79 -22.00 -10.06
CA THR A 134 -7.32 -22.10 -10.14
C THR A 134 -6.62 -21.14 -9.18
N GLU A 135 -7.37 -20.44 -8.32
CA GLU A 135 -6.86 -19.43 -7.40
C GLU A 135 -5.97 -18.38 -8.08
N ARG A 136 -6.48 -17.78 -9.17
CA ARG A 136 -5.72 -16.76 -9.93
C ARG A 136 -6.47 -15.46 -10.02
N VAL A 137 -5.75 -14.38 -9.72
CA VAL A 137 -6.24 -13.02 -9.85
C VAL A 137 -5.26 -12.25 -10.73
N TRP A 138 -5.77 -11.61 -11.77
CA TRP A 138 -5.00 -10.69 -12.61
C TRP A 138 -5.49 -9.28 -12.37
N ALA A 139 -4.55 -8.34 -12.39
CA ALA A 139 -4.82 -6.95 -12.18
C ALA A 139 -3.93 -6.07 -13.06
N ARG A 140 -4.25 -4.78 -13.09
CA ARG A 140 -3.41 -3.72 -13.63
C ARG A 140 -3.29 -2.58 -12.61
N PRO A 141 -2.24 -1.75 -12.66
CA PRO A 141 -2.16 -0.57 -11.81
C PRO A 141 -3.32 0.38 -12.11
N SER A 142 -3.91 0.98 -11.07
CA SER A 142 -4.93 2.02 -11.22
C SER A 142 -4.35 3.28 -11.86
N ALA A 143 -5.01 3.79 -12.91
CA ALA A 143 -4.60 5.04 -13.56
C ALA A 143 -4.60 6.23 -12.59
N GLU A 144 -5.64 6.35 -11.75
CA GLU A 144 -5.74 7.43 -10.75
C GLU A 144 -4.60 7.39 -9.75
N TRP A 145 -4.23 6.19 -9.27
CA TRP A 145 -3.12 6.03 -8.35
C TRP A 145 -1.79 6.41 -9.02
N MET A 146 -1.57 5.97 -10.26
CA MET A 146 -0.37 6.31 -11.03
C MET A 146 -0.25 7.82 -11.22
N GLU A 147 -1.29 8.50 -11.70
CA GLU A 147 -1.30 9.96 -11.91
C GLU A 147 -1.04 10.73 -10.62
N ARG A 148 -1.52 10.23 -9.49
CA ARG A 148 -1.40 10.90 -8.20
C ARG A 148 -0.01 10.79 -7.57
N TYR A 149 0.64 9.63 -7.72
CA TYR A 149 1.84 9.28 -6.95
C TYR A 149 3.10 9.09 -7.79
N LEU A 150 2.99 8.79 -9.08
CA LEU A 150 4.14 8.56 -9.97
C LEU A 150 4.54 9.84 -10.71
N ILE A 151 4.89 10.85 -9.92
CA ILE A 151 5.42 12.12 -10.41
C ILE A 151 6.94 12.07 -10.27
N ASP A 152 7.65 12.45 -11.33
CA ASP A 152 9.13 12.48 -11.36
C ASP A 152 9.72 13.19 -10.12
N GLY A 153 10.77 12.59 -9.55
CA GLY A 153 11.42 13.04 -8.32
C GLY A 153 10.66 12.75 -7.02
N THR A 154 9.47 12.13 -7.08
CA THR A 154 8.74 11.67 -5.88
C THR A 154 9.44 10.47 -5.27
N ILE A 155 9.59 10.47 -3.94
CA ILE A 155 10.12 9.34 -3.20
C ILE A 155 8.97 8.53 -2.63
N LEU A 156 8.82 7.29 -3.08
CA LEU A 156 7.87 6.33 -2.54
C LEU A 156 8.50 5.60 -1.36
N ILE A 157 7.78 5.57 -0.25
CA ILE A 157 8.25 5.04 1.03
C ILE A 157 7.27 3.97 1.49
N ALA A 158 7.78 2.82 1.88
CA ALA A 158 7.00 1.71 2.43
C ALA A 158 7.62 1.19 3.74
N GLY A 159 6.81 0.65 4.65
CA GLY A 159 7.30 -0.03 5.85
C GLY A 159 7.70 0.89 7.01
N THR A 160 7.14 2.10 7.07
CA THR A 160 7.33 3.04 8.19
C THR A 160 5.98 3.51 8.69
N ARG A 161 5.88 3.91 9.97
CA ARG A 161 4.67 4.57 10.48
C ARG A 161 4.70 6.07 10.17
N ARG A 162 3.52 6.68 10.12
CA ARG A 162 3.38 8.13 9.91
C ARG A 162 4.14 8.95 10.95
N SER A 163 4.01 8.61 12.23
CA SER A 163 4.66 9.33 13.33
C SER A 163 6.18 9.25 13.26
N GLU A 164 6.74 8.12 12.83
CA GLU A 164 8.17 7.94 12.64
C GLU A 164 8.69 8.79 11.47
N LEU A 165 7.96 8.79 10.34
CA LEU A 165 8.30 9.58 9.16
C LEU A 165 8.21 11.09 9.45
N GLU A 166 7.10 11.55 10.03
CA GLU A 166 6.89 12.95 10.42
C GLU A 166 7.94 13.39 11.43
N GLY A 167 8.22 12.57 12.45
CA GLY A 167 9.27 12.83 13.43
C GLY A 167 10.65 12.93 12.80
N ALA A 168 10.99 12.04 11.87
CA ALA A 168 12.27 12.09 11.16
C ALA A 168 12.40 13.38 10.32
N ILE A 169 11.34 13.74 9.58
CA ILE A 169 11.34 14.93 8.72
C ILE A 169 11.39 16.22 9.55
N ALA A 170 10.60 16.33 10.61
CA ALA A 170 10.57 17.50 11.48
C ALA A 170 11.95 17.78 12.13
N ASN A 171 12.71 16.72 12.41
CA ASN A 171 14.07 16.81 12.96
C ASN A 171 15.17 16.85 11.88
N SER A 172 14.81 17.17 10.62
CA SER A 172 15.75 17.26 9.51
C SER A 172 15.92 18.70 9.00
N PRO A 173 17.05 19.00 8.34
CA PRO A 173 17.23 20.27 7.61
C PRO A 173 16.20 20.49 6.48
N PHE A 174 15.48 19.44 6.06
CA PHE A 174 14.58 19.43 4.92
C PHE A 174 13.11 19.61 5.31
N ALA A 175 12.80 19.84 6.59
CA ALA A 175 11.43 19.85 7.11
C ALA A 175 10.45 20.75 6.33
N ARG A 176 10.93 21.87 5.76
CA ARG A 176 10.12 22.82 4.98
C ARG A 176 10.10 22.54 3.48
N SER A 177 10.93 21.62 3.02
CA SER A 177 11.16 21.33 1.60
C SER A 177 10.54 20.01 1.17
N LEU A 178 9.83 19.35 2.08
CA LEU A 178 9.26 18.03 1.88
C LEU A 178 7.78 18.03 2.25
N THR A 179 6.93 17.52 1.35
CA THR A 179 5.51 17.34 1.59
C THR A 179 5.20 15.85 1.66
N ILE A 180 4.65 15.41 2.80
CA ILE A 180 4.23 14.02 3.01
C ILE A 180 2.81 13.87 2.49
N ILE A 181 2.61 12.92 1.58
CA ILE A 181 1.29 12.49 1.11
C ILE A 181 1.11 11.04 1.52
N ARG A 182 0.07 10.76 2.31
CA ARG A 182 -0.27 9.41 2.72
C ARG A 182 -0.86 8.63 1.55
N ILE A 183 -0.34 7.42 1.29
CA ILE A 183 -0.92 6.45 0.36
C ILE A 183 -1.80 5.47 1.15
N CYS A 184 -1.23 4.82 2.17
CA CYS A 184 -1.92 3.94 3.12
C CYS A 184 -1.27 4.07 4.51
N GLU A 185 -1.60 3.23 5.49
CA GLU A 185 -1.04 3.31 6.86
C GLU A 185 0.49 3.27 6.90
N ALA A 186 1.12 2.41 6.11
CA ALA A 186 2.56 2.20 6.09
C ALA A 186 3.23 2.57 4.76
N SER A 187 2.56 3.35 3.91
CA SER A 187 3.10 3.81 2.63
C SER A 187 2.83 5.29 2.39
N PHE A 188 3.84 6.00 1.91
CA PHE A 188 3.82 7.45 1.72
C PHE A 188 4.52 7.83 0.42
N ALA A 189 4.05 8.91 -0.19
CA ALA A 189 4.77 9.64 -1.22
C ALA A 189 5.34 10.92 -0.60
N LEU A 190 6.64 11.12 -0.74
CA LEU A 190 7.34 12.31 -0.29
C LEU A 190 7.67 13.17 -1.50
N ARG A 191 7.01 14.32 -1.61
CA ARG A 191 7.25 15.28 -2.69
C ARG A 191 8.33 16.27 -2.26
N CYS A 192 9.37 16.35 -3.07
CA CYS A 192 10.47 17.27 -2.89
C CYS A 192 10.12 18.64 -3.48
N ALA A 193 10.47 19.72 -2.79
CA ALA A 193 10.47 21.06 -3.38
C ALA A 193 11.52 21.14 -4.51
N GLU A 194 11.37 22.14 -5.39
CA GLU A 194 12.29 22.36 -6.49
C GLU A 194 13.75 22.51 -6.01
N GLY A 195 14.69 21.89 -6.72
CA GLY A 195 16.12 21.92 -6.41
C GLY A 195 16.57 21.00 -5.27
N ILE A 196 15.65 20.25 -4.66
CA ILE A 196 15.98 19.20 -3.69
C ILE A 196 16.29 17.90 -4.44
N ASP A 197 17.44 17.30 -4.12
CA ASP A 197 17.93 16.05 -4.70
C ASP A 197 17.29 14.82 -4.03
N PRO A 198 16.39 14.08 -4.70
CA PRO A 198 15.71 12.93 -4.09
C PRO A 198 16.66 11.82 -3.61
N PRO A 199 17.71 11.42 -4.38
CA PRO A 199 18.76 10.51 -3.89
C PRO A 199 19.39 10.95 -2.56
N GLY A 200 19.74 12.23 -2.42
CA GLY A 200 20.26 12.79 -1.19
C GLY A 200 19.30 12.70 -0.01
N ILE A 201 18.00 12.90 -0.26
CA ILE A 201 16.94 12.70 0.74
C ILE A 201 16.85 11.23 1.17
N VAL A 202 16.84 10.29 0.22
CA VAL A 202 16.84 8.85 0.52
C VAL A 202 18.09 8.46 1.32
N ALA A 203 19.28 8.94 0.95
CA ALA A 203 20.51 8.67 1.67
C ALA A 203 20.51 9.22 3.11
N TYR A 204 19.84 10.36 3.34
CA TYR A 204 19.68 10.96 4.66
C TYR A 204 18.70 10.17 5.53
N PHE A 205 17.52 9.83 5.02
CA PHE A 205 16.47 9.17 5.80
C PHE A 205 16.63 7.65 5.91
N GLY A 206 17.24 6.99 4.92
CA GLY A 206 17.48 5.54 4.96
C GLY A 206 18.35 5.09 6.14
N LYS A 207 19.18 5.99 6.67
CA LYS A 207 19.98 5.75 7.89
C LYS A 207 19.20 5.92 9.20
N ARG A 208 17.99 6.48 9.14
CA ARG A 208 17.16 6.83 10.32
C ARG A 208 15.88 6.01 10.39
N LEU A 209 15.32 5.65 9.24
CA LEU A 209 14.11 4.85 9.10
C LEU A 209 14.51 3.44 8.63
N HIS A 210 15.08 2.64 9.53
CA HIS A 210 15.68 1.34 9.19
C HIS A 210 14.69 0.29 8.66
N SER A 211 13.41 0.39 9.04
CA SER A 211 12.35 -0.48 8.53
C SER A 211 11.80 -0.02 7.17
N ALA A 212 12.10 1.22 6.77
CA ALA A 212 11.54 1.81 5.58
C ALA A 212 12.30 1.38 4.32
N ARG A 213 11.56 1.12 3.25
CA ARG A 213 12.08 0.98 1.90
C ARG A 213 11.75 2.24 1.11
N PHE A 214 12.69 2.62 0.25
CA PHE A 214 12.61 3.85 -0.54
C PHE A 214 12.80 3.52 -2.01
N GLY A 215 11.95 4.08 -2.85
CA GLY A 215 12.12 4.11 -4.29
C GLY A 215 11.90 5.53 -4.79
N ILE A 216 12.56 5.89 -5.89
CA ILE A 216 12.47 7.21 -6.49
C ILE A 216 11.79 7.04 -7.84
N VAL A 217 10.78 7.85 -8.12
CA VAL A 217 10.14 7.91 -9.44
C VAL A 217 11.03 8.74 -10.36
N GLY A 218 11.42 8.18 -11.51
CA GLY A 218 12.32 8.75 -12.49
C GLY A 218 13.64 7.98 -12.61
N ASP A 219 14.50 8.45 -13.52
CA ASP A 219 15.83 7.86 -13.77
C ASP A 219 16.88 8.47 -12.82
N TYR A 220 17.08 7.87 -11.65
CA TYR A 220 18.04 8.30 -10.61
C TYR A 220 18.98 7.18 -10.15
#